data_AF-A0A6G1YMQ7-F1
#
_entry.id   AF-A0A6G1YMQ7-F1
#
_cell.length_a   1.000
_cell.length_b   1.000
_cell.length_c   1.000
_cell.angle_alpha   90.00
_cell.angle_beta   90.00
_cell.angle_gamma   90.00
#
_symmetry.space_group_name_H-M   'P 1'
#
loop_
_entity.id
_entity.type
_entity.pdbx_description
1 polymer ?
#
loop_
_entity_poly.entity_id
_entity_poly.type
_entity_poly.pdbx_seq_one_letter_code
_entity_poly.pdbx_strand_id
1 'polypeptide(L)'
;MKKNLALGMVQDIHFAPSHIIIDRGLLTKYALNHVNIKEFAGGTGELAKALSEGNSEIGIGLTDGFVASISNGSNFRIVGPFVESNEMGCLYKI
;
A
#
# COMPACT_ATOMS: atom_id res chain seq x y z
N MET A 1 16.93 5.30 15.20
CA MET A 1 15.92 6.24 14.68
C MET A 1 14.94 5.42 13.85
N LYS A 2 13.63 5.43 14.15
CA LYS A 2 12.65 4.66 13.34
C LYS A 2 12.56 5.31 11.95
N LYS A 3 12.76 4.53 10.88
CA LYS A 3 12.62 5.01 9.50
C LYS A 3 11.16 5.41 9.26
N ASN A 4 10.91 6.56 8.64
CA ASN A 4 9.57 6.93 8.19
C ASN A 4 9.15 5.93 7.12
N LEU A 5 7.97 5.33 7.28
CA LEU A 5 7.44 4.28 6.42
C LEU A 5 6.26 4.82 5.63
N ALA A 6 6.37 4.88 4.31
CA ALA A 6 5.31 5.34 3.43
C ALA A 6 4.45 4.16 2.97
N LEU A 7 3.20 4.12 3.47
CA LEU A 7 2.16 3.16 3.09
C LEU A 7 1.29 3.77 1.99
N GLY A 8 1.42 3.25 0.77
CA GLY A 8 0.62 3.66 -0.37
C GLY A 8 -0.67 2.86 -0.53
N MET A 9 -1.77 3.54 -0.88
CA MET A 9 -3.08 2.92 -1.05
C MET A 9 -3.80 3.49 -2.27
N VAL A 10 -4.58 2.67 -2.97
CA VAL A 10 -5.44 3.14 -4.05
C VAL A 10 -6.66 3.86 -3.46
N GLN A 11 -7.13 4.91 -4.13
CA GLN A 11 -8.34 5.62 -3.73
C GLN A 11 -9.59 4.85 -4.20
N ASP A 12 -10.15 4.01 -3.33
CA ASP A 12 -11.35 3.20 -3.59
C ASP A 12 -12.01 2.74 -2.26
N ILE A 13 -13.29 2.39 -2.29
CA ILE A 13 -14.08 2.04 -1.09
C ILE A 13 -13.49 0.88 -0.27
N HIS A 14 -12.82 -0.07 -0.91
CA HIS A 14 -12.22 -1.21 -0.23
C HIS A 14 -11.05 -0.81 0.68
N PHE A 15 -10.52 0.40 0.49
CA PHE A 15 -9.46 0.98 1.30
C PHE A 15 -9.99 1.85 2.45
N ALA A 16 -11.31 1.92 2.68
CA ALA A 16 -11.93 2.59 3.83
C ALA A 16 -11.28 2.30 5.21
N PRO A 17 -10.74 1.08 5.49
CA PRO A 17 -10.01 0.85 6.74
C PRO A 17 -8.85 1.83 6.99
N SER A 18 -8.20 2.37 5.95
CA SER A 18 -7.11 3.35 6.10
C SER A 18 -7.60 4.68 6.66
N HIS A 19 -8.72 5.17 6.15
CA HIS A 19 -9.38 6.37 6.66
C HIS A 19 -9.79 6.16 8.13
N ILE A 20 -10.33 4.98 8.47
CA ILE A 20 -10.69 4.64 9.86
C ILE A 20 -9.44 4.64 10.77
N ILE A 21 -8.30 4.13 10.28
CA ILE A 21 -7.03 4.14 11.01
C ILE A 21 -6.57 5.56 11.32
N ILE A 22 -6.67 6.46 10.34
CA ILE A 22 -6.28 7.88 10.47
C ILE A 22 -7.24 8.60 11.42
N ASP A 23 -8.55 8.51 11.15
CA ASP A 23 -9.61 9.22 11.89
C ASP A 23 -9.63 8.84 13.37
N ARG A 24 -9.36 7.56 13.68
CA ARG A 24 -9.31 7.07 15.06
C ARG A 24 -7.94 7.20 15.72
N GLY A 25 -6.95 7.79 15.05
CA GLY A 25 -5.59 7.95 15.57
C GLY A 25 -4.93 6.61 15.95
N LEU A 26 -5.25 5.53 15.22
CA LEU A 26 -4.79 4.18 15.58
C LEU A 26 -3.27 4.04 15.44
N LEU A 27 -2.64 4.76 14.52
CA LEU A 27 -1.17 4.78 14.40
C LEU A 27 -0.53 5.29 15.70
N THR A 28 -1.07 6.35 16.30
CA THR A 28 -0.61 6.85 17.61
C THR A 28 -0.87 5.86 18.71
N LYS A 29 -2.09 5.30 18.76
CA LYS A 29 -2.48 4.31 19.76
C LYS A 29 -1.53 3.10 19.80
N TYR A 30 -1.02 2.67 18.65
CA TYR A 30 -0.13 1.52 18.51
C TYR A 30 1.36 1.88 18.34
N ALA A 31 1.78 3.12 18.63
CA ALA A 31 3.17 3.58 18.52
C ALA A 31 3.79 3.46 17.10
N LEU A 32 2.95 3.63 16.09
CA LEU A 32 3.23 3.62 14.64
C LEU A 32 3.24 5.02 14.01
N ASN A 33 3.51 6.09 14.78
CA ASN A 33 3.58 7.49 14.30
C ASN A 33 4.57 7.76 13.15
N HIS A 34 5.46 6.81 12.88
CA HIS A 34 6.44 6.88 11.79
C HIS A 34 5.85 6.37 10.46
N VAL A 35 4.63 5.84 10.46
CA VAL A 35 3.92 5.41 9.26
C VAL A 35 3.13 6.60 8.69
N ASN A 36 3.36 6.92 7.43
CA ASN A 36 2.60 7.91 6.68
C ASN A 36 1.79 7.20 5.60
N ILE A 37 0.47 7.36 5.65
CA ILE A 37 -0.44 6.81 4.65
C ILE A 37 -0.60 7.83 3.52
N LYS A 38 -0.44 7.37 2.27
CA LYS A 38 -0.61 8.20 1.07
C LYS A 38 -1.56 7.51 0.10
N GLU A 39 -2.53 8.27 -0.40
CA GLU A 39 -3.43 7.82 -1.47
C GLU A 39 -2.85 8.10 -2.86
N PHE A 40 -3.11 7.18 -3.79
CA PHE A 40 -2.71 7.24 -5.18
C PHE A 40 -3.96 7.22 -6.07
N ALA A 41 -4.36 8.41 -6.55
CA ALA A 41 -5.55 8.60 -7.37
C ALA A 41 -5.42 7.96 -8.77
N GLY A 42 -4.20 7.78 -9.27
CA GLY A 42 -3.90 7.05 -10.51
C GLY A 42 -3.96 5.51 -10.37
N GLY A 43 -4.44 5.01 -9.23
CA GLY A 43 -4.68 3.58 -9.00
C GLY A 43 -3.40 2.76 -8.82
N THR A 44 -3.55 1.44 -8.99
CA THR A 44 -2.46 0.48 -8.74
C THR A 44 -1.22 0.73 -9.61
N GLY A 45 -1.38 1.25 -10.83
CA GLY A 45 -0.26 1.57 -11.72
C GLY A 45 0.65 2.67 -11.16
N GLU A 46 0.05 3.75 -10.66
CA GLU A 46 0.79 4.85 -10.01
C GLU A 46 1.47 4.36 -8.73
N LEU A 47 0.75 3.60 -7.91
CA LEU A 47 1.28 3.00 -6.68
C LEU A 47 2.46 2.06 -6.97
N ALA A 48 2.34 1.20 -7.98
CA ALA A 48 3.40 0.28 -8.36
C ALA A 48 4.67 1.01 -8.82
N LYS A 49 4.53 2.10 -9.56
CA LYS A 49 5.67 2.97 -9.92
C LYS A 49 6.32 3.54 -8.67
N ALA A 50 5.54 4.06 -7.73
CA ALA A 50 6.05 4.60 -6.47
C ALA A 50 6.79 3.54 -5.62
N LEU A 51 6.30 2.31 -5.58
CA LEU A 51 6.99 1.18 -4.94
C LEU A 51 8.33 0.89 -5.61
N SER A 52 8.34 0.80 -6.94
CA SER A 52 9.56 0.52 -7.72
C SER A 52 10.64 1.58 -7.51
N GLU A 53 10.24 2.85 -7.52
CA GLU A 53 11.13 4.01 -7.31
C GLU A 53 11.55 4.21 -5.85
N GLY A 54 10.89 3.54 -4.88
CA GLY A 54 11.19 3.70 -3.46
C GLY A 54 10.55 4.94 -2.82
N ASN A 55 9.58 5.54 -3.51
CA ASN A 55 8.72 6.59 -2.98
C ASN A 55 7.64 6.04 -2.02
N SER A 56 7.47 4.73 -1.99
CA SER A 56 6.66 3.99 -1.01
C SER A 56 7.34 2.66 -0.66
N GLU A 57 7.30 2.27 0.61
CA GLU A 57 7.84 0.99 1.09
C GLU A 57 6.82 -0.15 1.09
N ILE A 58 5.54 0.18 1.29
CA ILE A 58 4.43 -0.79 1.40
C ILE A 58 3.28 -0.27 0.55
N GLY A 59 2.61 -1.15 -0.19
CA GLY A 59 1.49 -0.78 -1.04
C GLY A 59 0.32 -1.74 -0.89
N ILE A 60 -0.89 -1.18 -0.88
CA ILE A 60 -2.15 -1.93 -0.92
C ILE A 60 -2.93 -1.48 -2.14
N GLY A 61 -3.29 -2.44 -2.99
CA GLY A 61 -3.86 -2.19 -4.31
C GLY A 61 -4.44 -3.45 -4.93
N LEU A 62 -4.87 -3.32 -6.18
CA LEU A 62 -5.49 -4.44 -6.89
C LEU A 62 -4.45 -5.50 -7.30
N THR A 63 -4.78 -6.78 -7.09
CA THR A 63 -3.87 -7.90 -7.33
C THR A 63 -3.40 -7.96 -8.79
N ASP A 64 -4.33 -7.79 -9.73
CA ASP A 64 -4.06 -7.80 -11.17
C ASP A 64 -3.08 -6.71 -11.61
N GLY A 65 -3.23 -5.49 -11.09
CA GLY A 65 -2.33 -4.38 -11.37
C GLY A 65 -0.91 -4.63 -10.86
N PHE A 66 -0.78 -5.25 -9.68
CA PHE A 66 0.54 -5.64 -9.16
C PHE A 66 1.15 -6.81 -9.91
N VAL A 67 0.37 -7.83 -10.26
CA VAL A 67 0.84 -8.95 -11.09
C VAL A 67 1.35 -8.45 -12.43
N ALA A 68 0.62 -7.57 -13.11
CA ALA A 68 1.03 -6.96 -14.37
C ALA A 68 2.33 -6.15 -14.22
N SER A 69 2.46 -5.40 -13.12
CA SER A 69 3.64 -4.61 -12.85
C SER A 69 4.88 -5.46 -12.53
N ILE A 70 4.71 -6.57 -11.82
CA ILE A 70 5.77 -7.55 -11.55
C ILE A 70 6.18 -8.27 -12.83
N SER A 71 5.23 -8.67 -13.68
CA SER A 71 5.56 -9.28 -14.98
C SER A 71 6.35 -8.33 -15.90
N ASN A 72 6.25 -7.02 -15.67
CA ASN A 72 7.00 -5.98 -16.38
C ASN A 72 8.35 -5.63 -15.70
N GLY A 73 8.79 -6.39 -14.69
CA GLY A 73 10.12 -6.24 -14.09
C GLY A 73 10.19 -5.32 -12.86
N SER A 74 9.07 -5.04 -12.21
CA SER A 74 9.10 -4.30 -10.93
C SER A 74 9.85 -5.05 -9.83
N ASN A 75 10.49 -4.30 -8.94
CA ASN A 75 11.40 -4.83 -7.91
C ASN A 75 10.74 -5.07 -6.54
N PHE A 76 9.41 -5.25 -6.52
CA PHE A 76 8.64 -5.53 -5.32
C PHE A 76 7.94 -6.90 -5.42
N ARG A 77 7.37 -7.38 -4.31
CA ARG A 77 6.65 -8.66 -4.27
C ARG A 77 5.31 -8.56 -3.53
N ILE A 78 4.40 -9.47 -3.88
CA ILE A 78 3.16 -9.70 -3.13
C ILE A 78 3.47 -10.51 -1.87
N VAL A 79 2.99 -10.04 -0.71
CA VAL A 79 3.23 -10.68 0.60
C VAL A 79 1.97 -11.29 1.22
N GLY A 80 0.78 -10.95 0.74
CA GLY A 80 -0.46 -11.60 1.17
C GLY A 80 -1.70 -10.89 0.62
N PRO A 81 -2.92 -11.41 0.86
CA PRO A 81 -4.15 -10.69 0.56
C PRO A 81 -4.39 -9.55 1.57
N PHE A 82 -5.00 -8.44 1.11
CA PHE A 82 -5.57 -7.43 2.02
C PHE A 82 -7.07 -7.63 2.22
N VAL A 83 -7.75 -8.10 1.16
CA VAL A 83 -9.15 -8.48 1.17
C VAL A 83 -9.22 -9.93 0.67
N GLU A 84 -9.90 -10.80 1.42
CA GLU A 84 -10.03 -12.22 1.07
C GLU A 84 -11.23 -12.52 0.16
N SER A 85 -12.17 -11.57 0.00
CA SER A 85 -13.05 -11.60 -1.18
C SER A 85 -12.19 -11.40 -2.43
N ASN A 86 -12.63 -11.93 -3.56
CA ASN A 86 -11.83 -12.29 -4.75
C ASN A 86 -11.06 -11.13 -5.47
N GLU A 87 -10.71 -10.03 -4.81
CA GLU A 87 -10.44 -8.74 -5.45
C GLU A 87 -9.12 -8.04 -5.01
N MET A 88 -8.40 -8.35 -3.89
CA MET A 88 -7.23 -7.52 -3.48
C MET A 88 -6.02 -8.18 -2.75
N GLY A 89 -4.82 -7.62 -3.01
CA GLY A 89 -3.51 -8.03 -2.46
C GLY A 89 -2.76 -6.93 -1.68
N CYS A 90 -1.82 -7.34 -0.84
CA CYS A 90 -0.96 -6.53 0.06
C CYS A 90 0.53 -6.79 -0.26
N LEU A 91 1.36 -5.73 -0.35
CA LEU A 91 2.78 -5.79 -0.76
C LEU A 91 3.76 -5.15 0.25
N TYR A 92 5.01 -5.64 0.31
CA TYR A 92 6.14 -5.03 1.04
C TYR A 92 7.41 -5.02 0.17
N LYS A 93 8.21 -3.95 0.22
CA LYS A 93 9.50 -3.80 -0.48
C LYS A 93 10.67 -4.32 0.38
N ILE A 94 11.53 -5.18 -0.18
CA ILE A 94 12.76 -5.67 0.46
C ILE A 94 13.89 -4.66 0.27
#